data_AF-A0A3D2XH27-F1
#
_entry.id   AF-A0A3D2XH27-F1
#
_cell.length_a   1.000
_cell.length_b   1.000
_cell.length_c   1.000
_cell.angle_alpha   90.00
_cell.angle_beta   90.00
_cell.angle_gamma   90.00
#
_symmetry.space_group_name_H-M   'P 1'
#
loop_
_entity.id
_entity.type
_entity.pdbx_description
1 polymer ?
#
loop_
_entity_poly.entity_id
_entity_poly.type
_entity_poly.pdbx_seq_one_letter_code
_entity_poly.pdbx_strand_id
1 'polypeptide(L)'
;MKKRSFQFSSKTVQYYFDASFDQLEKIAGKDKAVLVTDEHVFAAHKKKFKVWNTIVLKPGEAYKVQQTVDVLIDQLIELGADRKTILVGVGGGVITDITGYVAGIYMRGIEVGFVPTSLLAMVDASIGGK
;
A
#
# COMPACT_ATOMS: atom_id res chain seq x y z
N MET A 1 -6.17 -3.47 18.65
CA MET A 1 -6.77 -2.96 17.39
C MET A 1 -8.03 -2.15 17.68
N LYS A 2 -7.95 -0.83 17.52
CA LYS A 2 -9.09 0.10 17.60
C LYS A 2 -9.44 0.56 16.18
N LYS A 3 -10.65 0.24 15.73
CA LYS A 3 -11.16 0.66 14.42
C LYS A 3 -11.84 2.03 14.54
N ARG A 4 -11.53 2.95 13.63
CA ARG A 4 -12.22 4.23 13.46
C ARG A 4 -12.61 4.41 12.01
N SER A 5 -13.75 5.04 11.76
CA SER A 5 -14.26 5.33 10.42
C SER A 5 -14.25 6.83 10.22
N PHE A 6 -13.72 7.28 9.10
CA PHE A 6 -13.72 8.69 8.72
C PHE A 6 -14.37 8.84 7.35
N GLN A 7 -15.28 9.79 7.23
CA GLN A 7 -15.91 10.12 5.96
C GLN A 7 -15.05 11.15 5.22
N PHE A 8 -14.55 10.77 4.05
CA PHE A 8 -14.04 11.70 3.05
C PHE A 8 -15.14 11.95 2.02
N SER A 9 -14.98 12.98 1.19
CA SER A 9 -16.01 13.59 0.32
C SER A 9 -17.03 12.59 -0.26
N SER A 10 -16.58 11.45 -0.79
CA SER A 10 -17.45 10.43 -1.39
C SER A 10 -17.29 9.01 -0.81
N LYS A 11 -16.37 8.79 0.13
CA LYS A 11 -16.06 7.43 0.65
C LYS A 11 -15.75 7.43 2.14
N THR A 12 -16.16 6.36 2.81
CA THR A 12 -15.73 6.06 4.18
C THR A 12 -14.41 5.31 4.15
N VAL A 13 -13.42 5.80 4.88
CA VAL A 13 -12.12 5.14 5.06
C VAL A 13 -12.03 4.59 6.48
N GLN A 14 -11.49 3.38 6.61
CA GLN A 14 -11.33 2.68 7.88
C GLN A 14 -9.88 2.76 8.34
N TYR A 15 -9.69 3.24 9.57
CA TYR A 15 -8.40 3.37 10.23
C TYR A 15 -8.32 2.34 11.35
N TYR A 16 -7.23 1.58 11.37
CA TYR A 16 -6.99 0.52 12.34
C TYR A 16 -5.77 0.89 13.18
N PHE A 17 -6.02 1.43 14.37
CA PHE A 17 -4.97 1.81 15.31
C PHE A 17 -4.57 0.62 16.18
N ASP A 18 -3.31 0.55 16.59
CA ASP A 18 -2.81 -0.51 17.48
C ASP A 18 -3.15 -1.92 16.93
N ALA A 19 -2.96 -2.10 15.62
CA ALA A 19 -3.21 -3.33 14.90
C ALA A 19 -1.89 -4.08 14.67
N SER A 20 -1.88 -5.40 14.89
CA SER A 20 -0.79 -6.23 14.37
C SER A 20 -0.90 -6.36 12.85
N PHE A 21 0.24 -6.50 12.18
CA PHE A 21 0.30 -6.81 10.76
C PHE A 21 -0.50 -8.07 10.38
N ASP A 22 -0.61 -9.05 11.29
CA ASP A 22 -1.37 -10.29 11.07
C ASP A 22 -2.88 -10.04 10.88
N GLN A 23 -3.39 -8.87 11.27
CA GLN A 23 -4.78 -8.51 11.01
C GLN A 23 -5.02 -8.12 9.55
N LEU A 24 -3.97 -7.83 8.76
CA LEU A 24 -4.08 -7.41 7.37
C LEU A 24 -4.81 -8.46 6.52
N GLU A 25 -4.58 -9.75 6.77
CA GLU A 25 -5.28 -10.85 6.08
C GLU A 25 -6.79 -10.79 6.29
N LYS A 26 -7.24 -10.46 7.49
CA LYS A 26 -8.68 -10.30 7.80
C LYS A 26 -9.28 -9.03 7.20
N ILE A 27 -8.46 -8.02 6.90
CA ILE A 27 -8.91 -6.71 6.43
C ILE A 27 -8.95 -6.67 4.89
N ALA A 28 -7.88 -7.07 4.22
CA ALA A 28 -7.73 -6.97 2.77
C ALA A 28 -7.99 -8.31 2.05
N GLY A 29 -7.85 -9.45 2.73
CA GLY A 29 -7.91 -10.76 2.10
C GLY A 29 -6.66 -11.05 1.28
N LYS A 30 -6.00 -12.17 1.61
CA LYS A 30 -4.72 -12.55 1.03
C LYS A 30 -4.73 -12.71 -0.49
N ASP A 31 -5.82 -13.28 -1.02
CA ASP A 31 -5.94 -13.59 -2.46
C ASP A 31 -6.21 -12.35 -3.33
N LYS A 32 -6.61 -11.23 -2.72
CA LYS A 32 -6.96 -10.00 -3.42
C LYS A 32 -5.91 -8.91 -3.27
N ALA A 33 -5.03 -9.03 -2.29
CA ALA A 33 -4.08 -7.98 -1.97
C ALA A 33 -2.73 -8.19 -2.66
N VAL A 34 -2.20 -7.11 -3.24
CA VAL A 34 -0.78 -7.02 -3.62
C VAL A 34 -0.13 -5.98 -2.73
N LEU A 35 0.96 -6.36 -2.06
CA LEU A 35 1.72 -5.46 -1.20
C LEU A 35 2.77 -4.71 -2.01
N VAL A 36 2.97 -3.43 -1.70
CA VAL A 36 4.05 -2.60 -2.22
C VAL A 36 4.90 -2.16 -1.04
N THR A 37 6.21 -2.34 -1.11
CA THR A 37 7.12 -1.93 -0.02
C THR A 37 8.49 -1.54 -0.57
N ASP A 38 9.38 -1.03 0.27
CA ASP A 38 10.78 -0.79 -0.09
C ASP A 38 11.70 -1.91 0.40
N GLU A 39 12.91 -1.96 -0.15
CA GLU A 39 13.94 -2.95 0.20
C GLU A 39 14.28 -2.99 1.71
N HIS A 40 14.23 -1.86 2.42
CA HIS A 40 14.57 -1.80 3.84
C HIS A 40 13.48 -2.44 4.71
N VAL A 41 12.22 -2.05 4.48
CA VAL A 41 11.06 -2.60 5.20
C VAL A 41 10.90 -4.08 4.88
N PHE A 42 11.08 -4.46 3.61
CA PHE A 42 11.07 -5.87 3.20
C PHE A 42 12.16 -6.67 3.91
N ALA A 43 13.40 -6.17 3.91
CA ALA A 43 14.53 -6.87 4.54
C ALA A 43 14.36 -7.05 6.05
N ALA A 44 13.83 -6.03 6.75
CA ALA A 44 13.58 -6.09 8.18
C ALA A 44 12.45 -7.07 8.56
N HIS A 45 11.52 -7.35 7.64
CA HIS A 45 10.30 -8.09 7.94
C HIS A 45 9.98 -9.22 6.96
N LYS A 46 10.98 -9.80 6.28
CA LYS A 46 10.80 -10.84 5.24
C LYS A 46 9.77 -11.93 5.58
N LYS A 47 9.74 -12.40 6.83
CA LYS A 47 8.80 -13.43 7.29
C LYS A 47 7.33 -13.01 7.14
N LYS A 48 7.02 -11.72 7.38
CA LYS A 48 5.66 -11.16 7.27
C LYS A 48 5.20 -11.06 5.81
N PHE A 49 6.12 -10.78 4.89
CA PHE A 49 5.83 -10.65 3.46
C PHE A 49 5.78 -11.99 2.71
N LYS A 50 6.42 -13.05 3.24
CA LYS A 50 6.53 -14.37 2.56
C LYS A 50 5.19 -14.94 2.07
N VAL A 51 4.10 -14.60 2.74
CA VAL A 51 2.77 -15.12 2.42
C VAL A 51 2.00 -14.25 1.42
N TRP A 52 2.55 -13.13 0.96
CA TRP A 52 1.85 -12.16 0.11
C TRP A 52 2.54 -11.99 -1.24
N ASN A 53 1.75 -11.74 -2.29
CA ASN A 53 2.28 -11.14 -3.50
C ASN A 53 2.81 -9.75 -3.15
N THR A 54 4.11 -9.54 -3.34
CA THR A 54 4.81 -8.33 -2.88
C THR A 54 5.69 -7.79 -3.98
N ILE A 55 5.50 -6.51 -4.32
CA ILE A 55 6.38 -5.73 -5.19
C ILE A 55 7.32 -4.92 -4.30
N VAL A 56 8.62 -5.06 -4.51
CA VAL A 56 9.66 -4.38 -3.72
C VAL A 56 10.32 -3.30 -4.57
N LEU A 57 10.29 -2.06 -4.08
CA LEU A 57 10.85 -0.89 -4.74
C LEU A 57 12.17 -0.46 -4.09
N LYS A 58 12.97 0.30 -4.85
CA LYS A 58 14.13 0.98 -4.28
C LYS A 58 13.69 2.08 -3.31
N PRO A 59 14.37 2.24 -2.16
CA PRO A 59 14.00 3.22 -1.15
C PRO A 59 14.47 4.64 -1.51
N GLY A 60 13.69 5.64 -1.11
CA GLY A 60 14.07 7.05 -1.12
C GLY A 60 13.41 7.90 -2.20
N GLU A 61 13.39 9.22 -1.98
CA GLU A 61 12.68 10.20 -2.83
C GLU A 61 13.20 10.22 -4.27
N ALA A 62 14.48 9.90 -4.50
CA ALA A 62 15.07 9.83 -5.84
C ALA A 62 14.38 8.79 -6.74
N TYR A 63 13.69 7.80 -6.15
CA TYR A 63 12.92 6.79 -6.88
C TYR A 63 11.42 7.10 -6.91
N LYS A 64 10.98 8.25 -6.37
CA LYS A 64 9.60 8.72 -6.49
C LYS A 64 9.40 9.44 -7.82
N VAL A 65 9.50 8.65 -8.88
CA VAL A 65 9.48 9.10 -10.28
C VAL A 65 8.54 8.22 -11.10
N GLN A 66 8.10 8.72 -12.26
CA GLN A 66 7.17 8.01 -13.12
C GLN A 66 7.69 6.63 -13.56
N GLN A 67 9.00 6.48 -13.78
CA GLN A 67 9.60 5.21 -14.17
C GLN A 67 9.37 4.11 -13.11
N THR A 68 9.38 4.46 -11.82
CA THR A 68 9.08 3.50 -10.75
C THR A 68 7.60 3.11 -10.75
N VAL A 69 6.72 4.06 -11.08
CA VAL A 69 5.28 3.81 -11.25
C VAL A 69 5.04 2.85 -12.40
N ASP A 70 5.69 3.07 -13.54
CA ASP A 70 5.54 2.24 -14.74
C ASP A 70 5.99 0.79 -14.45
N VAL A 71 7.14 0.62 -13.80
CA VAL A 71 7.66 -0.70 -13.37
C VAL A 71 6.71 -1.41 -12.41
N LEU A 72 6.06 -0.66 -11.50
CA LEU A 72 5.09 -1.24 -10.57
C LEU A 72 3.81 -1.65 -11.31
N ILE A 73 3.33 -0.86 -12.26
CA ILE A 73 2.18 -1.20 -13.11
C ILE A 73 2.46 -2.47 -13.92
N ASP A 74 3.64 -2.59 -14.52
CA ASP A 74 4.03 -3.78 -15.29
C ASP A 74 4.02 -5.03 -14.40
N GLN A 75 4.58 -4.94 -13.19
CA GLN A 75 4.54 -6.04 -12.23
C GLN A 75 3.11 -6.39 -11.76
N LEU A 76 2.22 -5.40 -11.63
CA LEU A 76 0.80 -5.68 -11.34
C LEU A 76 0.15 -6.47 -12.48
N ILE A 77 0.46 -6.12 -13.73
CA ILE A 77 -0.04 -6.83 -14.91
C ILE A 77 0.51 -8.28 -14.92
N GLU A 78 1.81 -8.46 -14.65
CA GLU A 78 2.44 -9.79 -14.59
C GLU A 78 1.85 -10.67 -13.48
N LEU A 79 1.48 -10.08 -12.34
CA LEU A 79 0.79 -10.77 -11.24
C LEU A 79 -0.70 -11.07 -11.54
N GLY A 80 -1.22 -10.62 -12.68
CA GLY A 80 -2.63 -10.77 -13.04
C GLY A 80 -3.58 -9.93 -12.19
N ALA A 81 -3.11 -8.80 -11.64
CA ALA A 81 -3.94 -7.90 -10.85
C ALA A 81 -5.09 -7.32 -11.69
N ASP A 82 -6.30 -7.32 -11.13
CA ASP A 82 -7.52 -6.87 -11.80
C ASP A 82 -8.23 -5.74 -11.03
N ARG A 83 -9.44 -5.35 -11.45
CA ARG A 83 -10.22 -4.27 -10.82
C ARG A 83 -10.63 -4.55 -9.37
N LYS A 84 -10.54 -5.81 -8.92
CA LYS A 84 -10.86 -6.24 -7.55
C LYS A 84 -9.61 -6.39 -6.69
N THR A 85 -8.42 -6.18 -7.25
CA THR A 85 -7.18 -6.13 -6.49
C THR A 85 -7.20 -4.96 -5.52
N ILE A 86 -6.69 -5.21 -4.31
CA ILE A 86 -6.43 -4.19 -3.30
C ILE A 86 -4.91 -3.95 -3.28
N LEU A 87 -4.47 -2.75 -3.61
CA LEU A 87 -3.07 -2.38 -3.53
C LEU A 87 -2.76 -1.86 -2.12
N VAL A 88 -1.77 -2.45 -1.44
CA VAL A 88 -1.46 -2.07 -0.06
C VAL A 88 -0.03 -1.60 0.07
N GLY A 89 0.16 -0.31 0.39
CA GLY A 89 1.46 0.28 0.61
C GLY A 89 1.95 0.05 2.04
N VAL A 90 3.05 -0.67 2.21
CA VAL A 90 3.69 -0.96 3.50
C VAL A 90 5.04 -0.24 3.56
N GLY A 91 5.06 0.95 4.14
CA GLY A 91 6.28 1.77 4.17
C GLY A 91 6.08 3.19 4.67
N GLY A 92 7.10 4.03 4.45
CA GLY A 92 7.05 5.47 4.74
C GLY A 92 6.28 6.26 3.66
N GLY A 93 6.43 7.60 3.69
CA GLY A 93 5.71 8.51 2.79
C GLY A 93 5.90 8.21 1.31
N VAL A 94 7.14 7.89 0.90
CA VAL A 94 7.45 7.51 -0.50
C VAL A 94 6.61 6.32 -0.96
N ILE A 95 6.51 5.27 -0.14
CA ILE A 95 5.74 4.07 -0.49
C ILE A 95 4.25 4.36 -0.50
N THR A 96 3.73 5.11 0.48
CA THR A 96 2.29 5.44 0.52
C THR A 96 1.88 6.30 -0.66
N ASP A 97 2.69 7.28 -1.06
CA ASP A 97 2.41 8.17 -2.19
C ASP A 97 2.41 7.41 -3.51
N ILE A 98 3.45 6.60 -3.78
CA ILE A 98 3.54 5.80 -5.01
C ILE A 98 2.37 4.80 -5.07
N THR A 99 2.07 4.12 -3.96
CA THR A 99 0.95 3.16 -3.89
C THR A 99 -0.38 3.86 -4.15
N GLY A 100 -0.62 5.00 -3.51
CA GLY A 100 -1.84 5.80 -3.70
C GLY A 100 -2.02 6.25 -5.14
N TYR A 101 -0.95 6.78 -5.74
CA TYR A 101 -0.96 7.23 -7.13
C TYR A 101 -1.23 6.07 -8.11
N VAL A 102 -0.49 4.96 -8.00
CA VAL A 102 -0.71 3.76 -8.82
C VAL A 102 -2.15 3.28 -8.67
N ALA A 103 -2.65 3.12 -7.44
CA ALA A 103 -3.99 2.62 -7.22
C ALA A 103 -5.06 3.51 -7.85
N GLY A 104 -4.82 4.84 -7.92
CA GLY A 104 -5.71 5.78 -8.59
C GLY A 104 -5.73 5.66 -10.12
N ILE A 105 -4.60 5.31 -10.73
CA ILE A 105 -4.47 5.25 -12.21
C ILE A 105 -4.61 3.83 -12.78
N TYR A 106 -4.26 2.80 -12.02
CA TYR A 106 -4.34 1.41 -12.45
C TYR A 106 -5.78 1.01 -12.72
N MET A 107 -6.08 0.59 -13.95
CA MET A 107 -7.43 0.30 -14.44
C MET A 107 -8.46 1.44 -14.19
N ARG A 108 -8.01 2.69 -14.09
CA ARG A 108 -8.81 3.88 -13.71
C ARG A 108 -9.32 3.86 -12.26
N GLY A 109 -8.62 3.19 -11.37
CA GLY A 109 -8.92 3.13 -9.95
C GLY A 109 -9.16 1.71 -9.46
N ILE A 110 -8.39 1.30 -8.45
CA ILE A 110 -8.60 0.10 -7.63
C ILE A 110 -8.63 0.45 -6.15
N GLU A 111 -8.98 -0.50 -5.29
CA GLU A 111 -8.97 -0.29 -3.84
C GLU A 111 -7.53 -0.14 -3.33
N VAL A 112 -7.34 0.74 -2.34
CA VAL A 112 -6.03 1.02 -1.76
C VAL A 112 -6.09 1.03 -0.24
N GLY A 113 -5.01 0.54 0.38
CA GLY A 113 -4.78 0.59 1.82
C GLY A 113 -3.34 0.93 2.16
N PHE A 114 -3.11 1.40 3.38
CA PHE A 114 -1.78 1.75 3.85
C PHE A 114 -1.46 1.08 5.19
N VAL A 115 -0.23 0.61 5.31
CA VAL A 115 0.41 0.20 6.56
C VAL A 115 1.63 1.12 6.75
N PRO A 116 1.41 2.36 7.23
CA PRO A 116 2.48 3.34 7.36
C PRO A 116 3.50 2.90 8.42
N THR A 117 4.80 2.98 8.09
CA THR A 117 5.90 2.52 8.97
C THR A 117 6.76 3.66 9.53
N SER A 118 6.52 4.90 9.12
CA SER A 118 7.16 6.09 9.68
C SER A 118 6.12 6.97 10.40
N LEU A 119 6.54 7.66 11.46
CA LEU A 119 5.64 8.54 12.21
C LEU A 119 5.02 9.62 11.31
N LEU A 120 5.82 10.19 10.40
CA LEU A 120 5.34 11.20 9.43
C LEU A 120 4.27 10.61 8.50
N ALA A 121 4.48 9.40 7.98
CA ALA A 121 3.47 8.75 7.14
C ALA A 121 2.17 8.47 7.91
N MET A 122 2.25 8.09 9.19
CA MET A 122 1.08 7.81 10.03
C MET A 122 0.19 9.04 10.29
N VAL A 123 0.75 10.25 10.23
CA VAL A 123 0.04 11.49 10.60
C VAL A 123 -0.16 12.46 9.44
N ASP A 124 0.46 12.23 8.29
CA ASP A 124 0.40 13.11 7.12
C ASP A 124 0.19 12.31 5.82
N ALA A 125 1.22 11.61 5.32
CA ALA A 125 1.19 11.02 3.97
C ALA A 125 0.07 9.98 3.74
N SER A 126 -0.32 9.21 4.76
CA SER A 126 -1.40 8.22 4.63
C SER A 126 -2.80 8.83 4.78
N ILE A 127 -2.92 10.15 4.92
CA ILE A 127 -4.18 10.85 5.23
C ILE A 127 -4.43 11.93 4.16
N GLY A 128 -5.69 12.08 3.75
CA GLY A 128 -6.10 13.17 2.85
C GLY A 128 -6.10 12.84 1.36
N GLY A 129 -5.50 11.71 0.94
CA GLY A 129 -5.61 11.20 -0.42
C GLY A 129 -4.91 12.07 -1.47
N LYS A 130 -3.76 12.64 -1.10
CA LYS A 130 -2.86 13.33 -2.03
C LYS A 130 -2.05 12.35 -2.86
#